data_AF-A0A6S7HB11-F1
#
_entry.id   AF-A0A6S7HB11-F1
#
_cell.length_a   1.000
_cell.length_b   1.000
_cell.length_c   1.000
_cell.angle_alpha   90.00
_cell.angle_beta   90.00
_cell.angle_gamma   90.00
#
_symmetry.space_group_name_H-M   'P 1'
#
loop_
_entity.id
_entity.type
_entity.pdbx_description
1 polymer ?
#
loop_
_entity_poly.entity_id
_entity_poly.type
_entity_poly.pdbx_seq_one_letter_code
_entity_poly.pdbx_strand_id
1 'polypeptide(L)'
;MALRNFKCIFKVIFATEILLILNILANWPYLFNPVLLKPWEMHNGQESMTMANSTTGNKIVGRKTRFFNYSGDKYETTSESKTHTHGKMVPSDKIMENIYGSDCPFNPYKQTLNYLFNNWMALDNYYNFSSFLCGGSLIGLLRDGDLIPYDRDIDVCVTMENYQKVRAIHSAKPFDYRSSQIYLAVQEDFSNNNVSSRTLVDCRGRIAQRARDPCSFDTPGARLISRRVYVDVFVFREHGRRLRDHEYGKNHLKTDIFPLKHCTFMGVETKCPRNEMSLLLKYYEPDVLTKPHYKCQNKTWVATSQDANKQFKIWFRKRLKRHYS
;
A
#
# COMPACT_ATOMS: atom_id res chain seq x y z
N MET A 1 15.64 -58.26 29.60
CA MET A 1 14.68 -57.81 28.56
C MET A 1 14.01 -56.46 28.90
N ALA A 2 13.71 -56.15 30.16
CA ALA A 2 13.01 -54.91 30.55
C ALA A 2 13.75 -53.58 30.24
N LEU A 3 15.08 -53.51 30.32
CA LEU A 3 15.83 -52.27 30.04
C LEU A 3 15.88 -51.85 28.57
N ARG A 4 15.62 -52.76 27.60
CA ARG A 4 15.59 -52.42 26.18
C ARG A 4 14.31 -51.66 25.80
N ASN A 5 13.19 -51.92 26.49
CA ASN A 5 11.91 -51.28 26.21
C ASN A 5 11.87 -49.82 26.70
N PHE A 6 12.55 -49.50 27.81
CA PHE A 6 12.62 -48.12 28.32
C PHE A 6 13.35 -47.16 27.38
N LYS A 7 14.42 -47.59 26.70
CA LYS A 7 15.14 -46.74 25.73
C LYS A 7 14.31 -46.42 24.48
N CYS A 8 13.36 -47.29 24.11
CA CYS A 8 12.50 -47.06 22.95
C CYS A 8 11.42 -46.02 23.27
N ILE A 9 10.79 -46.13 24.45
CA ILE A 9 9.75 -45.21 24.92
C ILE A 9 10.32 -43.79 25.08
N PHE A 10 11.52 -43.65 25.65
CA PHE A 10 12.14 -42.34 25.84
C PHE A 10 12.46 -41.63 24.52
N LYS A 11 12.87 -42.38 23.47
CA LYS A 11 13.13 -41.81 22.14
C LYS A 11 11.85 -41.30 21.46
N VAL A 12 10.72 -41.99 21.65
CA VAL A 12 9.44 -41.57 21.08
C VAL A 12 8.94 -40.29 21.75
N ILE A 13 8.99 -40.23 23.08
CA ILE A 13 8.55 -39.04 23.85
C ILE A 13 9.40 -37.83 23.48
N PHE A 14 10.73 -37.98 23.42
CA PHE A 14 11.64 -36.89 23.07
C PHE A 14 11.41 -36.39 21.63
N ALA A 15 11.12 -37.29 20.69
CA ALA A 15 10.80 -36.91 19.31
C ALA A 15 9.47 -36.15 19.21
N THR A 16 8.45 -36.53 19.98
CA THR A 16 7.16 -35.83 19.99
C THR A 16 7.24 -34.45 20.63
N GLU A 17 8.02 -34.28 21.69
CA GLU A 17 8.21 -32.97 22.31
C GLU A 17 9.02 -32.02 21.41
N ILE A 18 10.06 -32.52 20.73
CA ILE A 18 10.80 -31.73 19.75
C ILE A 18 9.89 -31.30 18.59
N LEU A 19 9.03 -32.19 18.08
CA LEU A 19 8.08 -31.84 17.02
C LEU A 19 7.06 -30.80 17.50
N LEU A 20 6.58 -30.89 18.73
CA LEU A 20 5.68 -29.90 19.32
C LEU A 20 6.36 -28.53 19.48
N ILE A 21 7.59 -28.50 19.99
CA ILE A 21 8.38 -27.28 20.15
C ILE A 21 8.69 -26.66 18.78
N LEU A 22 9.08 -27.45 17.79
CA LEU A 22 9.32 -26.96 16.43
C LEU A 22 8.04 -26.41 15.78
N ASN A 23 6.89 -27.04 16.03
CA ASN A 23 5.60 -26.56 15.52
C ASN A 23 5.15 -25.27 16.22
N ILE A 24 5.40 -25.15 17.53
CA ILE A 24 5.17 -23.92 18.29
C ILE A 24 6.10 -22.81 17.81
N LEU A 25 7.39 -23.08 17.60
CA LEU A 25 8.36 -22.09 17.13
C LEU A 25 8.09 -21.67 15.68
N ALA A 26 7.68 -22.59 14.81
CA ALA A 26 7.28 -22.29 13.43
C ALA A 26 6.02 -21.42 13.36
N ASN A 27 5.10 -21.58 14.31
CA ASN A 27 3.85 -20.81 14.38
C ASN A 27 3.88 -19.68 15.41
N TRP A 28 5.01 -19.47 16.10
CA TRP A 28 5.19 -18.48 17.17
C TRP A 28 4.78 -17.06 16.75
N PRO A 29 5.08 -16.58 15.52
CA PRO A 29 4.65 -15.25 15.10
C PRO A 29 3.13 -15.08 15.02
N TYR A 30 2.39 -16.18 14.80
CA TYR A 30 0.93 -16.16 14.64
C TYR A 30 0.17 -16.30 15.96
N LEU A 31 0.73 -17.01 16.94
CA LEU A 31 0.04 -17.31 18.21
C LEU A 31 0.00 -16.15 19.19
N PHE A 32 0.94 -15.19 19.12
CA PHE A 32 1.08 -14.11 20.10
C PHE A 32 0.96 -12.71 19.51
N ASN A 33 0.43 -12.56 18.29
CA ASN A 33 0.16 -11.25 17.72
C ASN A 33 -1.34 -10.88 17.84
N PRO A 34 -1.74 -10.16 18.90
CA PRO A 34 -3.12 -9.71 19.07
C PRO A 34 -3.56 -8.68 18.01
N VAL A 35 -2.62 -8.10 17.26
CA VAL A 35 -2.91 -7.17 16.14
C VAL A 35 -3.38 -7.94 14.89
N LEU A 36 -2.95 -9.20 14.72
CA LEU A 36 -3.35 -10.05 13.58
C LEU A 36 -4.56 -10.95 13.87
N LEU A 37 -4.90 -11.15 15.15
CA LEU A 37 -5.96 -12.07 15.61
C LEU A 37 -7.29 -11.41 15.98
N LYS A 38 -7.41 -10.07 15.90
CA LYS A 38 -8.71 -9.41 16.03
C LYS A 38 -9.27 -9.14 14.63
N PRO A 39 -10.28 -9.90 14.18
CA PRO A 39 -11.18 -9.37 13.16
C PRO A 39 -11.74 -8.08 13.75
N TRP A 40 -11.43 -6.95 13.13
CA TRP A 40 -12.25 -5.77 13.34
C TRP A 40 -13.64 -6.17 12.86
N GLU A 41 -14.58 -6.36 13.80
CA GLU A 41 -15.98 -6.53 13.49
C GLU A 41 -16.42 -5.28 12.71
N MET A 42 -16.42 -5.38 11.39
CA MET A 42 -17.14 -4.44 10.57
C MET A 42 -18.60 -4.65 10.90
N HIS A 43 -19.20 -3.70 11.63
CA HIS A 43 -20.63 -3.54 11.61
C HIS A 43 -21.07 -3.51 10.14
N ASN A 44 -21.81 -4.52 9.72
CA ASN A 44 -22.51 -4.55 8.44
C ASN A 44 -23.57 -3.44 8.47
N GLY A 45 -23.14 -2.20 8.21
CA GLY A 45 -24.00 -1.09 7.87
C GLY A 45 -24.51 -1.30 6.45
N GLN A 46 -25.46 -2.21 6.29
CA GLN A 46 -26.31 -2.26 5.12
C GLN A 46 -27.34 -1.13 5.27
N GLU A 47 -26.90 0.12 5.09
CA GLU A 47 -27.82 1.25 4.99
C GLU A 47 -28.48 1.20 3.61
N SER A 48 -29.71 0.69 3.59
CA SER A 48 -30.67 1.03 2.55
C SER A 48 -30.91 2.54 2.62
N MET A 49 -30.43 3.28 1.62
CA MET A 49 -30.82 4.66 1.39
C MET A 49 -32.32 4.72 1.05
N THR A 50 -33.16 4.85 2.08
CA THR A 50 -34.47 5.49 1.95
C THR A 50 -34.30 6.96 2.31
N MET A 51 -34.49 7.83 1.32
CA MET A 51 -34.51 9.27 1.51
C MET A 51 -35.72 9.68 2.35
N ALA A 52 -35.48 10.39 3.46
CA ALA A 52 -36.49 11.17 4.15
C ALA A 52 -35.88 12.48 4.66
N ASN A 53 -36.49 13.59 4.23
CA ASN A 53 -36.31 14.93 4.75
C ASN A 53 -36.63 14.99 6.25
N SER A 54 -35.85 15.72 7.05
CA SER A 54 -36.39 16.58 8.11
C SER A 54 -35.30 17.42 8.78
N THR A 55 -35.49 18.72 8.65
CA THR A 55 -35.03 19.82 9.51
C THR A 55 -35.17 19.50 11.00
N THR A 56 -34.16 19.84 11.80
CA THR A 56 -34.23 20.77 12.96
C THR A 56 -32.97 20.65 13.82
N GLY A 57 -32.45 21.80 14.23
CA GLY A 57 -31.18 21.92 14.94
C GLY A 57 -31.23 21.57 16.42
N ASN A 58 -30.04 21.47 17.01
CA ASN A 58 -29.84 21.89 18.39
C ASN A 58 -28.36 22.18 18.71
N LYS A 59 -28.19 23.26 19.48
CA LYS A 59 -26.96 23.74 20.11
C LYS A 59 -26.53 22.81 21.24
N ILE A 60 -25.24 22.50 21.34
CA ILE A 60 -24.55 22.06 22.57
C ILE A 60 -23.15 22.70 22.56
N VAL A 61 -22.97 23.83 23.26
CA VAL A 61 -22.33 23.98 24.58
C VAL A 61 -20.89 23.44 24.64
N GLY A 62 -19.94 24.39 24.65
CA GLY A 62 -18.52 24.13 24.71
C GLY A 62 -18.02 23.75 26.10
N ARG A 63 -16.97 22.93 26.12
CA ARG A 63 -16.22 22.58 27.33
C ARG A 63 -14.76 22.97 27.13
N LYS A 64 -14.35 24.02 27.86
CA LYS A 64 -12.95 24.48 28.00
C LYS A 64 -12.15 23.42 28.74
N THR A 65 -11.07 22.92 28.14
CA THR A 65 -10.00 22.21 28.86
C THR A 65 -8.84 23.17 29.09
N ARG A 66 -8.36 23.20 30.34
CA ARG A 66 -7.27 24.03 30.84
C ARG A 66 -5.92 23.49 30.36
N PHE A 67 -5.07 24.38 29.87
CA PHE A 67 -3.66 24.14 29.62
C PHE A 67 -2.90 24.11 30.95
N PHE A 68 -2.03 23.10 31.13
CA PHE A 68 -0.98 23.09 32.13
C PHE A 68 0.25 23.82 31.56
N ASN A 69 0.66 24.90 32.22
CA ASN A 69 1.93 25.57 31.97
C ASN A 69 3.04 24.82 32.71
N TYR A 70 4.05 24.35 31.97
CA TYR A 70 5.32 23.92 32.54
C TYR A 70 6.39 24.94 32.13
N SER A 71 6.97 25.60 33.13
CA SER A 71 8.07 26.54 32.97
C SER A 71 9.37 25.77 33.16
N GLY A 72 10.26 25.81 32.18
CA GLY A 72 11.56 25.12 32.21
C GLY A 72 12.55 25.79 31.27
N ASP A 73 13.35 26.66 31.87
CA ASP A 73 14.70 27.14 31.57
C ASP A 73 15.21 27.37 30.14
N LYS A 74 15.76 28.58 30.01
CA LYS A 74 16.40 29.20 28.86
C LYS A 74 17.73 28.51 28.53
N TYR A 75 17.87 28.09 27.27
CA TYR A 75 19.17 28.04 26.59
C TYR A 75 19.12 28.97 25.38
N GLU A 76 20.00 29.95 25.41
CA GLU A 76 20.13 31.01 24.43
C GLU A 76 21.08 30.52 23.32
N THR A 77 20.51 30.09 22.20
CA THR A 77 21.26 29.77 20.98
C THR A 77 20.77 30.66 19.86
N THR A 78 21.60 31.63 19.50
CA THR A 78 21.43 32.49 18.33
C THR A 78 21.57 31.67 17.05
N SER A 79 20.45 31.17 16.54
CA SER A 79 20.32 30.77 15.14
C SER A 79 19.20 31.61 14.53
N GLU A 80 19.52 32.38 13.49
CA GLU A 80 18.55 33.11 12.69
C GLU A 80 17.51 32.15 12.09
N SER A 81 16.42 31.99 12.82
CA SER A 81 15.21 31.31 12.37
C SER A 81 14.55 32.21 11.34
N LYS A 82 14.80 31.91 10.06
CA LYS A 82 13.88 32.34 9.01
C LYS A 82 12.55 31.65 9.30
N THR A 83 11.64 32.39 9.92
CA THR A 83 10.24 32.01 10.08
C THR A 83 9.66 31.78 8.70
N HIS A 84 9.67 30.53 8.24
CA HIS A 84 8.79 30.08 7.16
C HIS A 84 7.38 30.30 7.68
N THR A 85 6.75 31.39 7.22
CA THR A 85 5.33 31.62 7.39
C THR A 85 4.62 30.37 6.88
N HIS A 86 4.05 29.57 7.80
CA HIS A 86 3.12 28.51 7.47
C HIS A 86 1.97 29.17 6.70
N GLY A 87 2.03 29.09 5.37
CA GLY A 87 0.93 29.48 4.51
C GLY A 87 -0.31 28.74 5.00
N LYS A 88 -1.43 29.45 5.14
CA LYS A 88 -2.72 28.86 5.49
C LYS A 88 -2.93 27.64 4.59
N MET A 89 -2.98 26.44 5.16
CA MET A 89 -3.32 25.23 4.42
C MET A 89 -4.66 25.47 3.73
N VAL A 90 -4.63 25.48 2.39
CA VAL A 90 -5.84 25.48 1.61
C VAL A 90 -6.58 24.17 1.94
N PRO A 91 -7.88 24.20 2.28
CA PRO A 91 -8.64 22.98 2.52
C PRO A 91 -8.49 22.01 1.36
N SER A 92 -8.24 20.72 1.65
CA SER A 92 -8.01 19.67 0.65
C SER A 92 -9.09 19.65 -0.44
N ASP A 93 -10.35 19.90 -0.06
CA ASP A 93 -11.49 19.96 -0.99
C ASP A 93 -11.32 20.99 -2.11
N LYS A 94 -10.75 22.17 -1.81
CA LYS A 94 -10.51 23.20 -2.83
C LYS A 94 -9.36 22.84 -3.77
N ILE A 95 -8.35 22.13 -3.27
CA ILE A 95 -7.24 21.65 -4.09
C ILE A 95 -7.73 20.55 -5.04
N MET A 96 -8.50 19.60 -4.50
CA MET A 96 -9.18 18.54 -5.24
C MET A 96 -10.03 19.12 -6.38
N GLU A 97 -10.88 20.12 -6.10
CA GLU A 97 -11.74 20.76 -7.10
C GLU A 97 -10.92 21.41 -8.22
N ASN A 98 -9.82 22.08 -7.90
CA ASN A 98 -8.97 22.74 -8.91
C ASN A 98 -8.27 21.75 -9.84
N ILE A 99 -7.83 20.61 -9.31
CA ILE A 99 -7.08 19.60 -10.08
C ILE A 99 -8.06 18.73 -10.86
N TYR A 100 -8.99 18.10 -10.16
CA TYR A 100 -9.85 17.05 -10.68
C TYR A 100 -11.25 17.52 -11.04
N GLY A 101 -11.68 18.72 -10.68
CA GLY A 101 -13.08 19.17 -10.79
C GLY A 101 -13.95 18.72 -9.61
N SER A 102 -15.19 19.20 -9.57
CA SER A 102 -16.17 18.94 -8.49
C SER A 102 -17.26 17.95 -8.90
N ASP A 103 -17.99 17.44 -7.90
CA ASP A 103 -19.19 16.58 -8.04
C ASP A 103 -19.00 15.22 -8.74
N CYS A 104 -17.79 14.65 -8.69
CA CYS A 104 -17.57 13.34 -9.28
C CYS A 104 -18.01 12.17 -8.39
N PRO A 105 -18.29 10.99 -8.99
CA PRO A 105 -18.63 9.80 -8.23
C PRO A 105 -17.50 9.42 -7.28
N PHE A 106 -17.88 9.06 -6.06
CA PHE A 106 -16.95 8.55 -5.06
C PHE A 106 -16.22 7.31 -5.57
N ASN A 107 -14.93 7.18 -5.23
CA ASN A 107 -14.15 5.99 -5.55
C ASN A 107 -14.60 4.81 -4.69
N PRO A 108 -15.26 3.78 -5.24
CA PRO A 108 -15.80 2.67 -4.44
C PRO A 108 -14.70 1.81 -3.80
N TYR A 109 -13.43 1.94 -4.22
CA TYR A 109 -12.31 1.17 -3.69
C TYR A 109 -11.57 1.88 -2.56
N LYS A 110 -11.80 3.19 -2.35
CA LYS A 110 -10.99 4.03 -1.44
C LYS A 110 -10.94 3.48 -0.02
N GLN A 111 -12.08 3.04 0.54
CA GLN A 111 -12.11 2.49 1.89
C GLN A 111 -11.33 1.17 2.00
N THR A 112 -11.44 0.28 1.00
CA THR A 112 -10.69 -0.99 0.98
C THR A 112 -9.20 -0.74 0.79
N LEU A 113 -8.83 0.24 -0.05
CA LEU A 113 -7.44 0.65 -0.25
C LEU A 113 -6.83 1.24 1.02
N ASN A 114 -7.56 2.11 1.72
CA ASN A 114 -7.10 2.66 2.99
C ASN A 114 -6.92 1.57 4.05
N TYR A 115 -7.84 0.61 4.12
CA TYR A 115 -7.72 -0.55 5.00
C TYR A 115 -6.48 -1.41 4.66
N LEU A 116 -6.26 -1.72 3.38
CA LEU A 116 -5.09 -2.46 2.93
C LEU A 116 -3.79 -1.70 3.20
N PHE A 117 -3.77 -0.39 2.97
CA PHE A 117 -2.59 0.43 3.19
C PHE A 117 -2.22 0.55 4.67
N ASN A 118 -3.19 0.69 5.57
CA ASN A 118 -2.94 0.61 7.02
C ASN A 118 -2.30 -0.74 7.41
N ASN A 119 -2.79 -1.84 6.86
CA ASN A 119 -2.20 -3.16 7.09
C ASN A 119 -0.78 -3.27 6.51
N TRP A 120 -0.54 -2.72 5.31
CA TRP A 120 0.80 -2.64 4.74
C TRP A 120 1.75 -1.85 5.65
N MET A 121 1.34 -0.68 6.14
CA MET A 121 2.17 0.13 7.03
C MET A 121 2.44 -0.56 8.37
N ALA A 122 1.49 -1.32 8.90
CA ALA A 122 1.72 -2.16 10.08
C ALA A 122 2.79 -3.23 9.84
N LEU A 123 2.76 -3.89 8.67
CA LEU A 123 3.78 -4.86 8.27
C LEU A 123 5.15 -4.19 8.06
N ASP A 124 5.19 -3.05 7.36
CA ASP A 124 6.42 -2.29 7.13
C ASP A 124 7.09 -1.86 8.44
N ASN A 125 6.32 -1.36 9.40
CA ASN A 125 6.84 -0.97 10.70
C ASN A 125 7.35 -2.18 11.50
N TYR A 126 6.62 -3.30 11.47
CA TYR A 126 6.97 -4.49 12.24
C TYR A 126 8.24 -5.18 11.70
N TYR A 127 8.32 -5.37 10.38
CA TYR A 127 9.44 -6.06 9.73
C TYR A 127 10.55 -5.12 9.24
N ASN A 128 10.35 -3.81 9.39
CA ASN A 128 11.24 -2.75 8.93
C ASN A 128 11.60 -2.92 7.44
N PHE A 129 10.60 -2.90 6.56
CA PHE A 129 10.84 -2.93 5.10
C PHE A 129 11.38 -1.59 4.59
N SER A 130 11.19 -0.51 5.35
CA SER A 130 11.49 0.85 4.90
C SER A 130 10.89 1.13 3.53
N SER A 131 9.61 0.76 3.38
CA SER A 131 8.86 1.06 2.15
C SER A 131 8.64 2.56 2.02
N PHE A 132 8.43 3.03 0.80
CA PHE A 132 8.08 4.43 0.53
C PHE A 132 7.08 4.56 -0.61
N LEU A 133 6.28 5.61 -0.62
CA LEU A 133 5.32 5.87 -1.69
C LEU A 133 6.01 6.12 -3.03
N CYS A 134 5.42 5.59 -4.10
CA CYS A 134 5.86 5.84 -5.47
C CYS A 134 4.67 5.87 -6.44
N GLY A 135 4.92 5.96 -7.74
CA GLY A 135 3.90 5.85 -8.77
C GLY A 135 2.72 6.83 -8.62
N GLY A 136 1.50 6.32 -8.85
CA GLY A 136 0.26 7.10 -8.75
C GLY A 136 -0.03 7.57 -7.32
N SER A 137 0.35 6.76 -6.32
CA SER A 137 0.15 7.11 -4.91
C SER A 137 0.99 8.30 -4.47
N LEU A 138 2.24 8.40 -4.92
CA LEU A 138 3.09 9.56 -4.67
C LEU A 138 2.55 10.82 -5.37
N ILE A 139 1.97 10.67 -6.57
CA ILE A 139 1.29 11.78 -7.26
C ILE A 139 0.07 12.26 -6.46
N GLY A 140 -0.77 11.34 -5.97
CA GLY A 140 -1.93 11.67 -5.14
C GLY A 140 -1.53 12.43 -3.88
N LEU A 141 -0.53 11.92 -3.15
CA LEU A 141 0.05 12.60 -2.00
C LEU A 141 0.45 14.05 -2.32
N LEU A 142 1.21 14.26 -3.41
CA LEU A 142 1.72 15.59 -3.76
C LEU A 142 0.66 16.54 -4.32
N ARG A 143 -0.48 16.02 -4.77
CA ARG A 143 -1.61 16.83 -5.23
C ARG A 143 -2.43 17.32 -4.05
N ASP A 144 -2.98 16.41 -3.27
CA ASP A 144 -3.96 16.74 -2.22
C ASP A 144 -3.82 15.91 -0.93
N GLY A 145 -2.79 15.05 -0.87
CA GLY A 145 -2.54 14.17 0.28
C GLY A 145 -3.34 12.87 0.27
N ASP A 146 -4.05 12.56 -0.80
CA ASP A 146 -5.01 11.44 -0.86
C ASP A 146 -4.84 10.60 -2.12
N LEU A 147 -5.57 9.48 -2.19
CA LEU A 147 -5.66 8.62 -3.36
C LEU A 147 -6.22 9.41 -4.54
N ILE A 148 -5.63 9.25 -5.72
CA ILE A 148 -6.19 9.80 -6.95
C ILE A 148 -7.64 9.29 -7.10
N PRO A 149 -8.65 10.17 -7.29
CA PRO A 149 -10.06 9.79 -7.16
C PRO A 149 -10.56 8.66 -8.08
N TYR A 150 -9.82 8.31 -9.11
CA TYR A 150 -10.16 7.25 -10.06
C TYR A 150 -9.18 6.06 -10.04
N ASP A 151 -8.17 6.08 -9.16
CA ASP A 151 -7.21 4.96 -8.99
C ASP A 151 -7.86 3.74 -8.33
N ARG A 152 -7.24 2.57 -8.48
CA ARG A 152 -7.76 1.30 -7.97
C ARG A 152 -6.76 0.50 -7.14
N ASP A 153 -5.58 1.04 -6.95
CA ASP A 153 -4.42 0.45 -6.30
C ASP A 153 -3.64 1.53 -5.56
N ILE A 154 -2.70 1.07 -4.73
CA ILE A 154 -1.70 1.91 -4.07
C ILE A 154 -0.33 1.35 -4.42
N ASP A 155 0.62 2.23 -4.76
CA ASP A 155 1.97 1.86 -5.14
C ASP A 155 2.95 2.21 -4.02
N VAL A 156 3.69 1.20 -3.55
CA VAL A 156 4.81 1.36 -2.64
C VAL A 156 6.06 0.75 -3.26
N CYS A 157 7.21 1.28 -2.89
CA CYS A 157 8.51 0.85 -3.38
C CYS A 157 9.39 0.40 -2.21
N VAL A 158 10.17 -0.66 -2.43
CA VAL A 158 11.17 -1.19 -1.49
C VAL A 158 12.50 -1.46 -2.21
N THR A 159 13.60 -1.56 -1.48
CA THR A 159 14.86 -2.08 -2.04
C THR A 159 14.78 -3.60 -2.20
N MET A 160 15.63 -4.16 -3.06
CA MET A 160 15.75 -5.62 -3.24
C MET A 160 16.08 -6.35 -1.94
N GLU A 161 16.90 -5.74 -1.07
CA GLU A 161 17.20 -6.26 0.26
C GLU A 161 15.91 -6.38 1.10
N ASN A 162 15.11 -5.33 1.17
CA ASN A 162 13.87 -5.34 1.95
C ASN A 162 12.78 -6.18 1.31
N TYR A 163 12.77 -6.32 -0.02
CA TYR A 163 11.89 -7.25 -0.72
C TYR A 163 12.10 -8.71 -0.30
N GLN A 164 13.33 -9.12 0.06
CA GLN A 164 13.56 -10.47 0.57
C GLN A 164 12.78 -10.73 1.87
N LYS A 165 12.64 -9.71 2.73
CA LYS A 165 11.81 -9.77 3.94
C LYS A 165 10.33 -9.90 3.59
N VAL A 166 9.84 -9.10 2.63
CA VAL A 166 8.46 -9.21 2.11
C VAL A 166 8.19 -10.62 1.57
N ARG A 167 9.13 -11.17 0.80
CA ARG A 167 9.02 -12.53 0.25
C ARG A 167 8.96 -13.60 1.34
N ALA A 168 9.68 -13.43 2.44
CA ALA A 168 9.70 -14.40 3.54
C ALA A 168 8.35 -14.53 4.26
N ILE A 169 7.50 -13.49 4.21
CA ILE A 169 6.21 -13.45 4.93
C ILE A 169 4.99 -13.59 4.02
N HIS A 170 5.18 -14.05 2.78
CA HIS A 170 4.09 -14.25 1.83
C HIS A 170 3.04 -15.23 2.38
N SER A 171 1.79 -15.07 1.94
CA SER A 171 0.71 -15.95 2.37
C SER A 171 0.81 -17.33 1.70
N ALA A 172 0.42 -18.38 2.42
CA ALA A 172 0.30 -19.73 1.86
C ALA A 172 -0.92 -19.83 0.92
N LYS A 173 -0.72 -20.43 -0.25
CA LYS A 173 -1.79 -20.67 -1.25
C LYS A 173 -2.58 -21.94 -0.88
N PRO A 174 -3.87 -22.06 -1.27
CA PRO A 174 -4.63 -21.16 -2.14
C PRO A 174 -5.18 -19.91 -1.44
N PHE A 175 -5.30 -18.80 -2.18
CA PHE A 175 -5.96 -17.58 -1.71
C PHE A 175 -7.40 -17.52 -2.22
N ASP A 176 -8.36 -17.17 -1.35
CA ASP A 176 -9.64 -16.65 -1.81
C ASP A 176 -9.56 -15.13 -1.96
N TYR A 177 -9.05 -14.67 -3.10
CA TYR A 177 -8.91 -13.25 -3.42
C TYR A 177 -10.23 -12.46 -3.55
N ARG A 178 -11.38 -13.14 -3.45
CA ARG A 178 -12.72 -12.52 -3.38
C ARG A 178 -13.16 -12.28 -1.94
N SER A 179 -12.57 -12.98 -0.98
CA SER A 179 -12.83 -12.78 0.44
C SER A 179 -12.31 -11.41 0.91
N SER A 180 -12.75 -11.03 2.11
CA SER A 180 -12.23 -9.85 2.83
C SER A 180 -10.90 -10.10 3.51
N GLN A 181 -10.37 -11.34 3.50
CA GLN A 181 -9.06 -11.62 4.06
C GLN A 181 -7.98 -10.91 3.25
N ILE A 182 -6.85 -10.69 3.92
CA ILE A 182 -5.66 -10.07 3.31
C ILE A 182 -4.68 -11.17 2.96
N TYR A 183 -4.20 -11.17 1.72
CA TYR A 183 -3.17 -12.09 1.25
C TYR A 183 -2.00 -11.31 0.68
N LEU A 184 -0.78 -11.70 1.05
CA LEU A 184 0.44 -11.20 0.45
C LEU A 184 0.90 -12.19 -0.64
N ALA A 185 0.65 -11.82 -1.90
CA ALA A 185 1.14 -12.52 -3.07
C ALA A 185 2.52 -12.00 -3.47
N VAL A 186 3.42 -12.87 -3.91
CA VAL A 186 4.77 -12.49 -4.36
C VAL A 186 5.03 -13.07 -5.74
N GLN A 187 5.87 -12.39 -6.51
CA GLN A 187 6.41 -12.93 -7.74
C GLN A 187 7.46 -14.02 -7.42
N GLU A 188 7.17 -15.27 -7.78
CA GLU A 188 7.98 -16.44 -7.38
C GLU A 188 9.40 -16.38 -7.97
N ASP A 189 9.52 -15.91 -9.21
CA ASP A 189 10.79 -15.85 -9.95
C ASP A 189 11.28 -14.41 -10.17
N PHE A 190 11.05 -13.53 -9.19
CA PHE A 190 11.42 -12.11 -9.28
C PHE A 190 12.92 -11.88 -9.55
N SER A 191 13.78 -12.86 -9.25
CA SER A 191 15.20 -12.86 -9.59
C SER A 191 15.44 -12.75 -11.10
N ASN A 192 14.53 -13.26 -11.93
CA ASN A 192 14.55 -13.13 -13.38
C ASN A 192 14.34 -11.65 -13.78
N ASN A 193 15.38 -11.08 -14.39
CA ASN A 193 15.39 -9.69 -14.85
C ASN A 193 14.60 -9.47 -16.14
N ASN A 194 14.27 -10.53 -16.88
CA ASN A 194 13.42 -10.44 -18.06
C ASN A 194 11.95 -10.59 -17.64
N VAL A 195 11.31 -9.44 -17.36
CA VAL A 195 9.94 -9.36 -16.82
C VAL A 195 8.94 -10.17 -17.63
N SER A 196 9.00 -10.13 -18.96
CA SER A 196 8.06 -10.85 -19.83
C SER A 196 8.22 -12.37 -19.82
N SER A 197 9.32 -12.88 -19.25
CA SER A 197 9.59 -14.31 -19.09
C SER A 197 9.35 -14.82 -17.67
N ARG A 198 8.86 -13.96 -16.77
CA ARG A 198 8.52 -14.36 -15.40
C ARG A 198 7.34 -15.32 -15.38
N THR A 199 7.40 -16.26 -14.44
CA THR A 199 6.43 -17.33 -14.25
C THR A 199 5.20 -16.78 -13.56
N LEU A 200 4.07 -16.76 -14.27
CA LEU A 200 2.82 -16.34 -13.66
C LEU A 200 2.26 -17.50 -12.83
N VAL A 201 1.96 -17.25 -11.55
CA VAL A 201 1.34 -18.23 -10.66
C VAL A 201 -0.02 -17.73 -10.21
N ASP A 202 -1.08 -18.51 -10.44
CA ASP A 202 -2.43 -18.13 -10.05
C ASP A 202 -2.64 -18.22 -8.53
N CYS A 203 -3.77 -17.72 -8.03
CA CYS A 203 -4.06 -17.70 -6.60
C CYS A 203 -4.21 -19.11 -5.99
N ARG A 204 -4.28 -20.17 -6.81
CA ARG A 204 -4.28 -21.57 -6.35
C ARG A 204 -2.89 -22.20 -6.37
N GLY A 205 -1.85 -21.45 -6.75
CA GLY A 205 -0.48 -21.95 -6.84
C GLY A 205 -0.15 -22.66 -8.14
N ARG A 206 -0.97 -22.50 -9.19
CA ARG A 206 -0.74 -23.17 -10.48
C ARG A 206 -0.05 -22.22 -11.46
N ILE A 207 0.90 -22.75 -12.22
CA ILE A 207 1.53 -22.01 -13.32
C ILE A 207 0.46 -21.63 -14.35
N ALA A 208 0.43 -20.37 -14.75
CA ALA A 208 -0.48 -19.81 -15.71
C ALA A 208 0.29 -19.28 -16.93
N GLN A 209 -0.23 -19.52 -18.14
CA GLN A 209 0.36 -18.98 -19.38
C GLN A 209 0.03 -17.49 -19.60
N ARG A 210 -0.98 -16.98 -18.89
CA ARG A 210 -1.45 -15.59 -18.95
C ARG A 210 -1.98 -15.19 -17.58
N ALA A 211 -2.00 -13.90 -17.30
CA ALA A 211 -2.63 -13.36 -16.10
C ALA A 211 -4.15 -13.66 -16.09
N ARG A 212 -4.58 -14.51 -15.15
CA ARG A 212 -5.95 -15.02 -14.96
C ARG A 212 -6.64 -14.41 -13.75
N ASP A 213 -5.89 -14.14 -12.68
CA ASP A 213 -6.37 -13.60 -11.43
C ASP A 213 -5.35 -12.62 -10.81
N PRO A 214 -5.68 -11.96 -9.67
CA PRO A 214 -4.79 -10.97 -9.06
C PRO A 214 -3.40 -11.48 -8.65
N CYS A 215 -3.20 -12.80 -8.50
CA CYS A 215 -1.92 -13.40 -8.12
C CYS A 215 -1.03 -13.72 -9.32
N SER A 216 -1.62 -13.94 -10.49
CA SER A 216 -0.88 -14.18 -11.73
C SER A 216 -0.40 -12.87 -12.38
N PHE A 217 0.69 -12.31 -11.85
CA PHE A 217 1.34 -11.09 -12.36
C PHE A 217 2.83 -11.33 -12.65
N ASP A 218 3.39 -10.57 -13.59
CA ASP A 218 4.82 -10.50 -13.94
C ASP A 218 5.52 -9.31 -13.23
N THR A 219 4.76 -8.23 -13.02
CA THR A 219 5.04 -7.03 -12.21
C THR A 219 3.75 -6.64 -11.47
N PRO A 220 3.83 -6.12 -10.23
CA PRO A 220 5.05 -5.73 -9.47
C PRO A 220 5.76 -6.94 -8.82
N GLY A 221 6.64 -6.71 -7.84
CA GLY A 221 7.31 -7.80 -7.10
C GLY A 221 6.43 -8.50 -6.06
N ALA A 222 5.47 -7.78 -5.47
CA ALA A 222 4.46 -8.36 -4.58
C ALA A 222 3.16 -7.54 -4.60
N ARG A 223 2.08 -8.15 -4.11
CA ARG A 223 0.77 -7.53 -3.92
C ARG A 223 0.20 -7.88 -2.56
N LEU A 224 -0.23 -6.88 -1.80
CA LEU A 224 -1.13 -7.09 -0.67
C LEU A 224 -2.58 -6.99 -1.18
N ILE A 225 -3.33 -8.09 -1.15
CA ILE A 225 -4.59 -8.25 -1.86
C ILE A 225 -5.74 -8.43 -0.87
N SER A 226 -6.86 -7.72 -1.09
CA SER A 226 -8.17 -8.02 -0.49
C SER A 226 -9.28 -7.62 -1.45
N ARG A 227 -10.32 -8.44 -1.61
CA ARG A 227 -11.49 -8.16 -2.49
C ARG A 227 -11.11 -7.68 -3.91
N ARG A 228 -10.06 -8.23 -4.52
CA ARG A 228 -9.50 -7.81 -5.85
C ARG A 228 -8.92 -6.40 -5.92
N VAL A 229 -8.71 -5.75 -4.79
CA VAL A 229 -8.01 -4.48 -4.62
C VAL A 229 -6.63 -4.80 -4.09
N TYR A 230 -5.63 -3.99 -4.43
CA TYR A 230 -4.25 -4.32 -4.09
C TYR A 230 -3.38 -3.10 -3.77
N VAL A 231 -2.42 -3.31 -2.87
CA VAL A 231 -1.21 -2.49 -2.73
C VAL A 231 -0.10 -3.19 -3.51
N ASP A 232 0.38 -2.54 -4.56
CA ASP A 232 1.45 -3.01 -5.43
C ASP A 232 2.81 -2.64 -4.84
N VAL A 233 3.71 -3.62 -4.70
CA VAL A 233 5.04 -3.47 -4.09
C VAL A 233 6.11 -3.59 -5.17
N PHE A 234 6.58 -2.44 -5.64
CA PHE A 234 7.66 -2.33 -6.62
C PHE A 234 9.03 -2.47 -5.94
N VAL A 235 9.99 -3.04 -6.67
CA VAL A 235 11.29 -3.39 -6.10
C VAL A 235 12.42 -2.75 -6.88
N PHE A 236 13.24 -1.97 -6.19
CA PHE A 236 14.43 -1.34 -6.76
C PHE A 236 15.69 -2.12 -6.39
N ARG A 237 16.51 -2.41 -7.39
CA ARG A 237 17.79 -3.10 -7.20
C ARG A 237 18.93 -2.12 -7.01
N GLU A 238 19.83 -2.41 -6.09
CA GLU A 238 20.97 -1.56 -5.82
C GLU A 238 22.10 -1.78 -6.82
N HIS A 239 22.63 -0.68 -7.34
CA HIS A 239 23.81 -0.67 -8.22
C HIS A 239 24.71 0.50 -7.85
N GLY A 240 25.64 0.27 -6.93
CA GLY A 240 26.56 1.30 -6.42
C GLY A 240 25.80 2.48 -5.81
N ARG A 241 25.94 3.66 -6.41
CA ARG A 241 25.26 4.91 -5.99
C ARG A 241 23.82 5.04 -6.49
N ARG A 242 23.31 4.05 -7.23
CA ARG A 242 21.99 4.10 -7.86
C ARG A 242 21.06 2.99 -7.39
N LEU A 243 19.78 3.24 -7.55
CA LEU A 243 18.69 2.27 -7.49
C LEU A 243 18.12 2.09 -8.90
N ARG A 244 18.01 0.85 -9.35
CA ARG A 244 17.45 0.49 -10.65
C ARG A 244 16.08 -0.12 -10.48
N ASP A 245 15.11 0.52 -11.10
CA ASP A 245 13.82 -0.09 -11.40
C ASP A 245 13.97 -0.93 -12.67
N HIS A 246 14.00 -2.25 -12.50
CA HIS A 246 14.13 -3.17 -13.63
C HIS A 246 12.86 -3.29 -14.47
N GLU A 247 11.71 -2.96 -13.90
CA GLU A 247 10.41 -3.14 -14.57
C GLU A 247 10.19 -2.06 -15.61
N TYR A 248 10.64 -0.83 -15.30
CA TYR A 248 10.53 0.31 -16.21
C TYR A 248 11.88 0.75 -16.81
N GLY A 249 12.97 0.06 -16.47
CA GLY A 249 14.32 0.37 -16.96
C GLY A 249 14.83 1.74 -16.50
N LYS A 250 14.41 2.21 -15.31
CA LYS A 250 14.77 3.54 -14.79
C LYS A 250 15.86 3.45 -13.72
N ASN A 251 16.70 4.48 -13.65
CA ASN A 251 17.80 4.55 -12.68
C ASN A 251 17.71 5.83 -11.86
N HIS A 252 17.68 5.68 -10.54
CA HIS A 252 17.56 6.75 -9.55
C HIS A 252 18.84 6.89 -8.75
N LEU A 253 19.21 8.12 -8.36
CA LEU A 253 20.30 8.29 -7.41
C LEU A 253 19.82 7.90 -6.02
N LYS A 254 20.63 7.14 -5.26
CA LYS A 254 20.30 6.82 -3.87
C LYS A 254 20.11 8.08 -3.03
N THR A 255 20.84 9.16 -3.33
CA THR A 255 20.74 10.45 -2.65
C THR A 255 19.44 11.19 -2.92
N ASP A 256 18.70 10.86 -3.98
CA ASP A 256 17.39 11.44 -4.27
C ASP A 256 16.28 10.70 -3.53
N ILE A 257 16.52 9.44 -3.16
CA ILE A 257 15.56 8.60 -2.45
C ILE A 257 15.81 8.65 -0.94
N PHE A 258 17.06 8.49 -0.50
CA PHE A 258 17.42 8.28 0.89
C PHE A 258 18.13 9.49 1.55
N PRO A 259 17.99 9.67 2.89
CA PRO A 259 17.07 8.95 3.75
C PRO A 259 15.63 9.33 3.40
N LEU A 260 14.73 8.39 3.66
CA LEU A 260 13.31 8.62 3.50
C LEU A 260 12.86 9.69 4.49
N LYS A 261 11.84 10.46 4.12
CA LYS A 261 11.19 11.43 5.01
C LYS A 261 9.80 10.96 5.38
N HIS A 262 9.31 11.41 6.54
CA HIS A 262 7.94 11.18 6.96
C HIS A 262 6.97 11.99 6.09
N CYS A 263 5.84 11.37 5.75
CA CYS A 263 4.73 11.99 5.03
C CYS A 263 3.41 11.33 5.44
N THR A 264 2.29 11.92 5.04
CA THR A 264 0.94 11.43 5.39
C THR A 264 0.11 11.29 4.13
N PHE A 265 -0.35 10.07 3.85
CA PHE A 265 -1.14 9.74 2.65
C PHE A 265 -2.43 9.06 3.05
N MET A 266 -3.56 9.57 2.56
CA MET A 266 -4.90 9.12 2.98
C MET A 266 -5.09 9.14 4.50
N GLY A 267 -4.46 10.10 5.19
CA GLY A 267 -4.45 10.19 6.66
C GLY A 267 -3.57 9.17 7.38
N VAL A 268 -2.81 8.33 6.67
CA VAL A 268 -1.90 7.31 7.24
C VAL A 268 -0.47 7.82 7.20
N GLU A 269 0.25 7.75 8.33
CA GLU A 269 1.68 8.05 8.39
C GLU A 269 2.50 7.03 7.61
N THR A 270 3.40 7.52 6.77
CA THR A 270 4.23 6.70 5.91
C THR A 270 5.55 7.43 5.57
N LYS A 271 6.30 6.87 4.61
CA LYS A 271 7.59 7.38 4.18
C LYS A 271 7.55 7.76 2.70
N CYS A 272 8.30 8.79 2.37
CA CYS A 272 8.46 9.32 1.03
C CYS A 272 9.95 9.44 0.67
N PRO A 273 10.29 9.42 -0.63
CA PRO A 273 11.64 9.75 -1.09
C PRO A 273 12.08 11.13 -0.57
N ARG A 274 13.38 11.33 -0.37
CA ARG A 274 13.96 12.65 -0.04
C ARG A 274 13.53 13.72 -1.05
N ASN A 275 13.60 13.38 -2.34
CA ASN A 275 13.23 14.22 -3.47
C ASN A 275 12.19 13.50 -4.34
N GLU A 276 10.92 13.70 -4.03
CA GLU A 276 9.79 13.05 -4.70
C GLU A 276 9.71 13.40 -6.18
N MET A 277 10.00 14.66 -6.53
CA MET A 277 9.96 15.10 -7.93
C MET A 277 11.07 14.45 -8.77
N SER A 278 12.28 14.26 -8.24
CA SER A 278 13.34 13.54 -8.96
C SER A 278 12.89 12.11 -9.32
N LEU A 279 12.18 11.44 -8.41
CA LEU A 279 11.61 10.12 -8.68
C LEU A 279 10.52 10.19 -9.76
N LEU A 280 9.51 11.06 -9.58
CA LEU A 280 8.37 11.14 -10.48
C LEU A 280 8.75 11.55 -11.91
N LEU A 281 9.65 12.52 -12.08
CA LEU A 281 10.06 13.02 -13.40
C LEU A 281 10.83 12.00 -14.25
N LYS A 282 11.17 10.82 -13.71
CA LYS A 282 11.70 9.70 -14.50
C LYS A 282 10.61 8.90 -15.23
N TYR A 283 9.37 8.98 -14.76
CA TYR A 283 8.23 8.20 -15.25
C TYR A 283 7.14 9.08 -15.87
N TYR A 284 6.99 10.31 -15.40
CA TYR A 284 5.90 11.20 -15.75
C TYR A 284 6.41 12.54 -16.27
N GLU A 285 5.53 13.25 -16.98
CA GLU A 285 5.80 14.58 -17.49
C GLU A 285 5.89 15.62 -16.35
N PRO A 286 6.58 16.76 -16.57
CA PRO A 286 6.76 17.80 -15.54
C PRO A 286 5.47 18.40 -14.99
N ASP A 287 4.39 18.33 -15.75
CA ASP A 287 3.08 18.87 -15.38
C ASP A 287 2.17 17.86 -14.66
N VAL A 288 2.68 16.66 -14.31
CA VAL A 288 1.89 15.58 -13.70
C VAL A 288 1.14 16.02 -12.45
N LEU A 289 1.65 16.97 -11.66
CA LEU A 289 0.93 17.45 -10.48
C LEU A 289 -0.27 18.35 -10.80
N THR A 290 -0.30 18.96 -11.99
CA THR A 290 -1.33 19.93 -12.40
C THR A 290 -2.27 19.41 -13.49
N LYS A 291 -1.85 18.40 -14.26
CA LYS A 291 -2.64 17.81 -15.35
C LYS A 291 -3.00 16.37 -15.03
N PRO A 292 -4.19 16.10 -14.46
CA PRO A 292 -4.65 14.73 -14.26
C PRO A 292 -5.05 14.11 -15.60
N HIS A 293 -5.00 12.77 -15.66
CA HIS A 293 -5.49 12.01 -16.81
C HIS A 293 -6.99 12.13 -17.01
N TYR A 294 -7.74 12.33 -15.92
CA TYR A 294 -9.19 12.55 -15.97
C TYR A 294 -9.57 13.77 -15.14
N LYS A 295 -10.55 14.50 -15.64
CA LYS A 295 -11.25 15.55 -14.91
C LYS A 295 -12.72 15.22 -14.81
N CYS A 296 -13.33 15.67 -13.74
CA CYS A 296 -14.74 15.61 -13.53
C CYS A 296 -15.43 16.64 -14.41
N GLN A 297 -16.33 16.16 -15.25
CA GLN A 297 -17.20 17.00 -16.05
C GLN A 297 -18.59 16.36 -16.03
N ASN A 298 -19.60 17.13 -15.62
CA ASN A 298 -20.98 16.65 -15.52
C ASN A 298 -21.09 15.35 -14.71
N LYS A 299 -20.47 15.33 -13.52
CA LYS A 299 -20.47 14.19 -12.60
C LYS A 299 -19.90 12.88 -13.18
N THR A 300 -19.02 13.00 -14.18
CA THR A 300 -18.39 11.85 -14.85
C THR A 300 -16.90 12.12 -15.04
N TRP A 301 -16.09 11.08 -14.91
CA TRP A 301 -14.65 11.15 -15.22
C TRP A 301 -14.43 11.16 -16.74
N VAL A 302 -13.91 12.28 -17.25
CA VAL A 302 -13.62 12.49 -18.68
C VAL A 302 -12.11 12.59 -18.87
N ALA A 303 -11.57 11.84 -19.83
CA ALA A 303 -10.14 11.87 -20.15
C ALA A 303 -9.72 13.25 -20.68
N THR A 304 -8.60 13.78 -20.16
CA THR A 304 -8.07 15.11 -20.53
C THR A 304 -7.26 15.10 -21.81
N SER A 305 -6.85 13.93 -22.29
CA SER A 305 -6.05 13.77 -23.51
C SER A 305 -6.36 12.46 -24.24
N GLN A 306 -5.96 12.38 -25.51
CA GLN A 306 -6.04 11.13 -26.27
C GLN A 306 -5.18 10.01 -25.63
N ASP A 307 -4.03 10.37 -25.04
CA ASP A 307 -3.20 9.41 -24.34
C ASP A 307 -3.86 8.91 -23.06
N ALA A 308 -4.48 9.80 -22.27
CA ALA A 308 -5.29 9.39 -21.13
C ALA A 308 -6.42 8.44 -21.55
N ASN A 309 -7.08 8.71 -22.68
CA ASN A 309 -8.06 7.81 -23.29
C ASN A 309 -7.45 6.46 -23.73
N LYS A 310 -6.22 6.46 -24.26
CA LYS A 310 -5.51 5.24 -24.64
C LYS A 310 -5.10 4.43 -23.42
N GLN A 311 -4.58 5.07 -22.37
CA GLN A 311 -4.29 4.44 -21.08
C GLN A 311 -5.57 3.89 -20.45
N PHE A 312 -6.67 4.65 -20.45
CA PHE A 312 -8.00 4.17 -20.04
C PHE A 312 -8.42 2.93 -20.81
N LYS A 313 -8.35 2.98 -22.15
CA LYS A 313 -8.76 1.88 -23.03
C LYS A 313 -7.85 0.68 -22.88
N ILE A 314 -6.54 0.84 -22.70
CA ILE A 314 -5.61 -0.26 -22.42
C ILE A 314 -6.00 -0.91 -21.11
N TRP A 315 -6.25 -0.10 -20.08
CA TRP A 315 -6.65 -0.58 -18.76
C TRP A 315 -8.03 -1.27 -18.76
N PHE A 316 -9.02 -0.67 -19.43
CA PHE A 316 -10.38 -1.19 -19.56
C PHE A 316 -10.44 -2.44 -20.46
N ARG A 317 -9.71 -2.45 -21.59
CA ARG A 317 -9.63 -3.62 -22.50
C ARG A 317 -8.79 -4.77 -21.93
N LYS A 318 -7.74 -4.51 -21.16
CA LYS A 318 -7.04 -5.54 -20.36
C LYS A 318 -8.02 -6.24 -19.40
N ARG A 319 -9.05 -5.53 -18.93
CA ARG A 319 -10.09 -6.05 -18.02
C ARG A 319 -11.22 -6.79 -18.76
N LEU A 320 -11.71 -6.26 -19.89
CA LEU A 320 -12.80 -6.89 -20.65
C LEU A 320 -12.39 -8.16 -21.40
N LYS A 321 -11.18 -8.22 -21.99
CA LYS A 321 -10.70 -9.46 -22.63
C LYS A 321 -10.51 -10.62 -21.64
N ARG A 322 -10.40 -10.34 -20.32
CA ARG A 322 -10.22 -11.34 -19.26
C ARG A 322 -11.52 -11.83 -18.62
N HIS A 323 -12.66 -11.18 -18.89
CA HIS A 323 -13.96 -11.62 -18.37
C HIS A 323 -14.78 -12.47 -19.37
N TYR A 324 -14.38 -12.50 -20.63
CA TYR A 324 -15.07 -13.24 -21.70
C TYR A 324 -14.17 -14.23 -22.46
N SER A 325 -13.04 -14.68 -21.87
CA SER A 325 -12.19 -15.75 -22.45
C SER A 325 -11.76 -16.83 -21.48
#